data_AF-A0A2W2F977-F1
#
_entry.id   AF-A0A2W2F977-F1
#
_cell.length_a   1.000
_cell.length_b   1.000
_cell.length_c   1.000
_cell.angle_alpha   90.00
_cell.angle_beta   90.00
_cell.angle_gamma   90.00
#
_symmetry.space_group_name_H-M   'P 1'
#
loop_
_entity.id
_entity.type
_entity.pdbx_description
1 polymer ?
#
loop_
_entity_poly.entity_id
_entity_poly.type
_entity_poly.pdbx_seq_one_letter_code
_entity_poly.pdbx_strand_id
1 'polypeptide(L)'
;MSNLLRSSRALWLLAVAATATLLLTTALANPASAHGSVINPASRNYGCWDRWGGDFQNPRMATEDPMCWQAWQANPNAMWNWNGLFREGVAGNHQGAIPNGQLCSGGRTEGGRYNALDTVGAWRTTSISNNFRVKFFDQASHGADYIRVYVTRQGYDALTQPLAWSNLELVGQIGNTPASQWQRESGGVSIEIPANAPGRTGRHIVYTIWQASHLDQSYYICSDVQFGGGTTPPPTNPPAGACAATYRVTNSWSGGFQGEVQVTAGSAAIRGWRVTWTYANGQQISQAWNATVSSSGSAVTATNVSYNGGLGAGASTTFGFLASNTGTNSTPTLTCTATT
;
A
#
# COMPACT_ATOMS: atom_id res chain seq x y z
N MET A 1 -47.20 -43.28 37.53
CA MET A 1 -46.45 -42.01 37.62
C MET A 1 -44.98 -42.11 37.16
N SER A 2 -44.55 -43.18 36.50
CA SER A 2 -43.12 -43.44 36.17
C SER A 2 -42.70 -43.22 34.71
N ASN A 3 -43.63 -43.16 33.75
CA ASN A 3 -43.29 -43.04 32.32
C ASN A 3 -43.21 -41.59 31.79
N LEU A 4 -43.87 -40.63 32.44
CA LEU A 4 -43.85 -39.21 32.00
C LEU A 4 -42.53 -38.49 32.34
N LEU A 5 -41.82 -38.92 33.39
CA LEU A 5 -40.53 -38.35 33.81
C LEU A 5 -39.33 -38.81 32.94
N ARG A 6 -39.46 -39.92 32.21
CA ARG A 6 -38.42 -40.41 31.28
C ARG A 6 -38.41 -39.65 29.95
N SER A 7 -39.60 -39.27 29.47
CA SER A 7 -39.77 -38.52 28.21
C SER A 7 -39.17 -37.10 28.29
N SER A 8 -39.41 -36.39 29.39
CA SER A 8 -38.87 -35.04 29.60
C SER A 8 -37.34 -35.01 29.70
N ARG A 9 -36.73 -36.02 30.32
CA ARG A 9 -35.25 -36.14 30.37
C ARG A 9 -34.64 -36.41 28.99
N ALA A 10 -35.29 -37.21 28.15
CA ALA A 10 -34.83 -37.50 26.79
C ALA A 10 -34.90 -36.26 25.88
N LEU A 11 -35.97 -35.47 25.98
CA LEU A 11 -36.11 -34.20 25.26
C LEU A 11 -35.09 -33.14 25.71
N TRP A 12 -34.80 -33.06 27.02
CA TRP A 12 -33.75 -32.18 27.53
C TRP A 12 -32.35 -32.60 27.07
N LEU A 13 -32.04 -33.90 27.06
CA LEU A 13 -30.75 -34.39 26.57
C LEU A 13 -30.57 -34.14 25.05
N LEU A 14 -31.63 -34.27 24.26
CA LEU A 14 -31.60 -33.94 22.83
C LEU A 14 -31.45 -32.44 22.58
N ALA A 15 -32.10 -31.59 23.38
CA ALA A 15 -31.96 -30.13 23.28
C ALA A 15 -30.55 -29.65 23.69
N VAL A 16 -29.97 -30.23 24.75
CA VAL A 16 -28.60 -29.97 25.19
C VAL A 16 -27.58 -30.50 24.17
N ALA A 17 -27.81 -31.68 23.60
CA ALA A 17 -26.94 -32.22 22.55
C ALA A 17 -27.00 -31.38 21.27
N ALA A 18 -28.19 -30.90 20.86
CA ALA A 18 -28.38 -30.03 19.71
C ALA A 18 -27.75 -28.64 19.91
N THR A 19 -27.86 -28.06 21.11
CA THR A 19 -27.18 -26.79 21.42
C THR A 19 -25.66 -26.97 21.55
N ALA A 20 -25.18 -28.07 22.12
CA ALA A 20 -23.76 -28.38 22.17
C ALA A 20 -23.16 -28.65 20.78
N THR A 21 -23.87 -29.32 19.88
CA THR A 21 -23.44 -29.49 18.48
C THR A 21 -23.47 -28.18 17.71
N LEU A 22 -24.49 -27.33 17.90
CA LEU A 22 -24.53 -26.00 17.28
C LEU A 22 -23.39 -25.10 17.78
N LEU A 23 -23.10 -25.10 19.09
CA LEU A 23 -21.97 -24.39 19.70
C LEU A 23 -20.60 -24.94 19.23
N LEU A 24 -20.47 -26.26 19.05
CA LEU A 24 -19.27 -26.88 18.48
C LEU A 24 -19.06 -26.50 17.00
N THR A 25 -20.13 -26.41 16.20
CA THR A 25 -20.00 -25.99 14.79
C THR A 25 -19.56 -24.54 14.64
N THR A 26 -19.97 -23.65 15.56
CA THR A 26 -19.47 -22.26 15.56
C THR A 26 -18.05 -22.13 16.10
N ALA A 27 -17.63 -23.00 17.03
CA ALA A 27 -16.28 -22.99 17.59
C ALA A 27 -15.22 -23.63 16.67
N LEU A 28 -15.64 -24.43 15.69
CA LEU A 28 -14.79 -25.03 14.66
C LEU A 28 -14.85 -24.30 13.32
N ALA A 29 -15.63 -23.21 13.22
CA ALA A 29 -15.51 -22.28 12.11
C ALA A 29 -14.18 -21.53 12.28
N ASN A 30 -13.11 -22.12 11.75
CA ASN A 30 -11.90 -21.37 11.49
C ASN A 30 -12.31 -20.13 10.69
N PRO A 31 -11.83 -18.92 11.04
CA PRO A 31 -12.03 -17.77 10.16
C PRO A 31 -11.57 -18.21 8.77
N ALA A 32 -12.45 -18.07 7.78
CA ALA A 32 -12.10 -18.32 6.39
C ALA A 32 -10.84 -17.51 6.10
N SER A 33 -9.73 -18.22 5.87
CA SER A 33 -8.44 -17.63 5.53
C SER A 33 -8.68 -16.75 4.31
N ALA A 34 -8.15 -15.53 4.32
CA ALA A 34 -8.27 -14.67 3.15
C ALA A 34 -6.89 -14.22 2.69
N HIS A 35 -6.76 -14.11 1.38
CA HIS A 35 -5.65 -14.72 0.68
C HIS A 35 -4.62 -13.76 0.15
N GLY A 36 -4.89 -12.46 0.04
CA GLY A 36 -3.89 -11.57 -0.52
C GLY A 36 -4.32 -10.15 -0.72
N SER A 37 -3.39 -9.32 -1.17
CA SER A 37 -3.65 -7.94 -1.56
C SER A 37 -2.59 -7.45 -2.53
N VAL A 38 -2.82 -6.26 -3.08
CA VAL A 38 -1.76 -5.53 -3.80
C VAL A 38 -0.86 -4.88 -2.76
N ILE A 39 0.42 -5.25 -2.79
CA ILE A 39 1.44 -4.73 -1.87
C ILE A 39 2.31 -3.64 -2.52
N ASN A 40 2.30 -3.51 -3.85
CA ASN A 40 2.92 -2.39 -4.56
C ASN A 40 2.22 -2.12 -5.91
N PRO A 41 1.74 -0.90 -6.20
CA PRO A 41 1.52 0.19 -5.25
C PRO A 41 0.51 -0.26 -4.18
N ALA A 42 0.86 -0.06 -2.91
CA ALA A 42 0.12 -0.63 -1.77
C ALA A 42 -1.37 -0.26 -1.81
N SER A 43 -2.23 -1.24 -1.54
CA SER A 43 -3.66 -0.99 -1.39
C SER A 43 -3.97 -0.12 -0.18
N ARG A 44 -5.16 0.49 -0.14
CA ARG A 44 -5.57 1.39 0.97
C ARG A 44 -5.37 0.75 2.33
N ASN A 45 -5.97 -0.41 2.57
CA ASN A 45 -5.89 -1.08 3.86
C ASN A 45 -4.54 -1.72 4.14
N TYR A 46 -3.90 -2.36 3.15
CA TYR A 46 -2.54 -2.88 3.32
C TYR A 46 -1.56 -1.76 3.64
N GLY A 47 -1.63 -0.64 2.93
CA GLY A 47 -0.78 0.53 3.18
C GLY A 47 -1.02 1.16 4.55
N CYS A 48 -2.28 1.22 5.02
CA CYS A 48 -2.56 1.67 6.39
C CYS A 48 -2.04 0.69 7.44
N TRP A 49 -2.18 -0.62 7.21
CA TRP A 49 -1.60 -1.67 8.05
C TRP A 49 -0.08 -1.59 8.11
N ASP A 50 0.58 -1.45 6.96
CA ASP A 50 2.04 -1.41 6.84
C ASP A 50 2.64 -0.19 7.53
N ARG A 51 2.05 1.00 7.32
CA ARG A 51 2.54 2.24 7.92
C ARG A 51 2.21 2.40 9.39
N TRP A 52 1.02 1.95 9.82
CA TRP A 52 0.47 2.29 11.12
C TRP A 52 0.16 1.08 12.01
N GLY A 53 0.23 -0.16 11.52
CA GLY A 53 -0.13 -1.33 12.32
C GLY A 53 0.66 -1.43 13.63
N GLY A 54 1.96 -1.16 13.59
CA GLY A 54 2.80 -1.16 14.80
C GLY A 54 2.50 -0.04 15.81
N ASP A 55 1.72 0.97 15.41
CA ASP A 55 1.44 2.17 16.22
C ASP A 55 0.04 2.75 15.90
N PHE A 56 -0.96 1.86 15.77
CA PHE A 56 -2.24 2.21 15.13
C PHE A 56 -3.10 3.17 15.95
N GLN A 57 -2.75 3.39 17.22
CA GLN A 57 -3.41 4.32 18.14
C GLN A 57 -2.71 5.69 18.22
N ASN A 58 -1.65 5.91 17.43
CA ASN A 58 -0.90 7.17 17.49
C ASN A 58 -1.77 8.36 17.09
N PRO A 59 -1.99 9.35 17.98
CA PRO A 59 -2.84 10.50 17.68
C PRO A 59 -2.33 11.39 16.54
N ARG A 60 -1.03 11.32 16.19
CA ARG A 60 -0.47 12.06 15.05
C ARG A 60 -1.01 11.61 13.71
N MET A 61 -1.50 10.37 13.62
CA MET A 61 -2.11 9.84 12.41
C MET A 61 -3.30 10.70 11.95
N ALA A 62 -4.04 11.31 12.88
CA ALA A 62 -5.16 12.20 12.54
C ALA A 62 -4.75 13.39 11.66
N THR A 63 -3.54 13.91 11.83
CA THR A 63 -3.02 15.03 11.03
C THR A 63 -2.12 14.57 9.89
N GLU A 64 -1.34 13.50 10.10
CA GLU A 64 -0.37 13.02 9.11
C GLU A 64 -0.99 12.10 8.05
N ASP A 65 -2.00 11.30 8.40
CA ASP A 65 -2.66 10.35 7.50
C ASP A 65 -4.15 10.22 7.86
N PRO A 66 -4.94 11.30 7.68
CA PRO A 66 -6.32 11.37 8.14
C PRO A 66 -7.21 10.26 7.56
N MET A 67 -6.87 9.75 6.37
CA MET A 67 -7.62 8.65 5.75
C MET A 67 -7.35 7.30 6.40
N CYS A 68 -6.11 7.02 6.81
CA CYS A 68 -5.85 5.85 7.65
C CYS A 68 -6.43 6.03 9.05
N TRP A 69 -6.36 7.23 9.62
CA TRP A 69 -6.93 7.52 10.94
C TRP A 69 -8.43 7.18 10.99
N GLN A 70 -9.23 7.73 10.07
CA GLN A 70 -10.67 7.42 10.04
C GLN A 70 -10.94 5.93 9.79
N ALA A 71 -10.10 5.24 9.02
CA ALA A 71 -10.25 3.80 8.79
C ALA A 71 -9.98 2.99 10.07
N TRP A 72 -8.90 3.29 10.80
CA TRP A 72 -8.57 2.67 12.09
C TRP A 72 -9.63 2.95 13.15
N GLN A 73 -10.18 4.17 13.20
CA GLN A 73 -11.26 4.50 14.13
C GLN A 73 -12.58 3.78 13.78
N ALA A 74 -12.88 3.62 12.49
CA ALA A 74 -14.10 2.95 12.04
C ALA A 74 -14.08 1.45 12.29
N ASN A 75 -13.00 0.76 11.89
CA ASN A 75 -12.83 -0.67 12.12
C ASN A 75 -11.36 -1.11 11.95
N PRO A 76 -10.61 -1.35 13.06
CA PRO A 76 -9.23 -1.85 12.99
C PRO A 76 -9.07 -3.13 12.17
N ASN A 77 -10.10 -3.99 12.13
CA ASN A 77 -10.03 -5.25 11.40
C ASN A 77 -9.99 -5.05 9.88
N ALA A 78 -10.32 -3.86 9.35
CA ALA A 78 -10.10 -3.54 7.94
C ALA A 78 -8.60 -3.60 7.57
N MET A 79 -7.72 -3.26 8.53
CA MET A 79 -6.27 -3.29 8.38
C MET A 79 -5.68 -4.59 8.90
N TRP A 80 -6.14 -5.14 10.03
CA TRP A 80 -5.62 -6.43 10.51
C TRP A 80 -5.93 -7.58 9.55
N ASN A 81 -7.13 -7.57 8.95
CA ASN A 81 -7.50 -8.50 7.90
C ASN A 81 -7.29 -7.85 6.53
N TRP A 82 -6.11 -7.27 6.29
CA TRP A 82 -5.79 -6.58 5.03
C TRP A 82 -5.91 -7.48 3.79
N ASN A 83 -5.71 -8.78 3.99
CA ASN A 83 -5.81 -9.85 3.00
C ASN A 83 -7.26 -10.33 2.77
N GLY A 84 -8.25 -9.75 3.46
CA GLY A 84 -9.63 -10.21 3.52
C GLY A 84 -10.66 -9.51 2.66
N LEU A 85 -10.24 -8.68 1.71
CA LEU A 85 -11.16 -7.85 0.93
C LEU A 85 -11.67 -8.59 -0.32
N PHE A 86 -12.57 -9.56 -0.10
CA PHE A 86 -13.14 -10.39 -1.17
C PHE A 86 -14.67 -10.45 -1.14
N ARG A 87 -15.24 -10.96 -2.22
CA ARG A 87 -16.62 -11.49 -2.30
C ARG A 87 -16.59 -12.90 -2.86
N GLU A 88 -17.60 -13.67 -2.55
CA GLU A 88 -17.85 -14.98 -3.17
C GLU A 88 -19.10 -14.95 -4.03
N GLY A 89 -19.18 -15.82 -5.03
CA GLY A 89 -20.40 -16.03 -5.83
C GLY A 89 -20.75 -14.86 -6.76
N VAL A 90 -19.77 -14.04 -7.18
CA VAL A 90 -20.01 -12.90 -8.07
C VAL A 90 -20.24 -13.35 -9.52
N ALA A 91 -19.80 -14.55 -9.89
CA ALA A 91 -19.96 -15.14 -11.21
C ALA A 91 -19.48 -14.21 -12.36
N GLY A 92 -18.42 -13.45 -12.11
CA GLY A 92 -17.86 -12.47 -13.05
C GLY A 92 -18.68 -11.17 -13.23
N ASN A 93 -19.87 -11.04 -12.63
CA ASN A 93 -20.68 -9.83 -12.70
C ASN A 93 -20.26 -8.78 -11.65
N HIS A 94 -19.01 -8.31 -11.73
CA HIS A 94 -18.43 -7.39 -10.75
C HIS A 94 -19.21 -6.08 -10.62
N GLN A 95 -19.60 -5.49 -11.76
CA GLN A 95 -20.33 -4.21 -11.78
C GLN A 95 -21.74 -4.35 -11.20
N GLY A 96 -22.39 -5.51 -11.39
CA GLY A 96 -23.67 -5.80 -10.73
C GLY A 96 -23.54 -6.01 -9.23
N ALA A 97 -22.44 -6.60 -8.77
CA ALA A 97 -22.19 -6.88 -7.36
C ALA A 97 -21.66 -5.68 -6.55
N ILE A 98 -21.06 -4.68 -7.23
CA ILE A 98 -20.36 -3.57 -6.59
C ILE A 98 -20.94 -2.25 -7.09
N PRO A 99 -21.80 -1.58 -6.31
CA PRO A 99 -22.32 -0.27 -6.66
C PRO A 99 -21.23 0.80 -6.77
N ASN A 100 -21.49 1.85 -7.56
CA ASN A 100 -20.66 3.05 -7.56
C ASN A 100 -20.53 3.64 -6.14
N GLY A 101 -19.34 4.15 -5.81
CA GLY A 101 -18.99 4.63 -4.48
C GLY A 101 -18.70 3.53 -3.46
N GLN A 102 -18.72 2.26 -3.86
CA GLN A 102 -18.43 1.11 -2.99
C GLN A 102 -17.31 0.21 -3.54
N LEU A 103 -16.55 0.71 -4.52
CA LEU A 103 -15.56 -0.10 -5.22
C LEU A 103 -14.42 -0.51 -4.28
N CYS A 104 -13.98 0.39 -3.40
CA CYS A 104 -12.82 0.17 -2.53
C CYS A 104 -13.16 -0.67 -1.29
N SER A 105 -14.43 -0.84 -0.94
CA SER A 105 -14.90 -1.83 0.05
C SER A 105 -15.37 -3.15 -0.57
N GLY A 106 -15.27 -3.30 -1.89
CA GLY A 106 -15.77 -4.49 -2.59
C GLY A 106 -17.30 -4.65 -2.45
N GLY A 107 -18.05 -3.55 -2.56
CA GLY A 107 -19.50 -3.55 -2.37
C GLY A 107 -19.91 -3.79 -0.91
N ARG A 108 -19.19 -3.15 0.02
CA ARG A 108 -19.39 -3.27 1.48
C ARG A 108 -19.33 -4.72 1.97
N THR A 109 -18.38 -5.48 1.43
CA THR A 109 -18.21 -6.90 1.74
C THR A 109 -17.85 -7.15 3.21
N GLU A 110 -17.88 -8.42 3.62
CA GLU A 110 -17.47 -8.86 4.97
C GLU A 110 -18.21 -8.12 6.10
N GLY A 111 -19.53 -7.98 5.95
CA GLY A 111 -20.38 -7.28 6.92
C GLY A 111 -20.08 -5.78 7.03
N GLY A 112 -19.50 -5.18 5.99
CA GLY A 112 -19.11 -3.77 5.97
C GLY A 112 -17.78 -3.46 6.65
N ARG A 113 -16.95 -4.48 6.93
CA ARG A 113 -15.62 -4.33 7.55
C ARG A 113 -14.77 -3.26 6.86
N TYR A 114 -14.85 -3.18 5.54
CA TYR A 114 -14.02 -2.31 4.71
C TYR A 114 -14.70 -1.01 4.26
N ASN A 115 -15.87 -0.65 4.81
CA ASN A 115 -16.64 0.52 4.36
C ASN A 115 -15.85 1.84 4.42
N ALA A 116 -14.98 1.99 5.42
CA ALA A 116 -14.15 3.19 5.58
C ALA A 116 -13.13 3.38 4.44
N LEU A 117 -12.88 2.34 3.64
CA LEU A 117 -12.04 2.44 2.44
C LEU A 117 -12.75 3.17 1.30
N ASP A 118 -14.06 3.36 1.35
CA ASP A 118 -14.82 4.15 0.36
C ASP A 118 -14.80 5.65 0.64
N THR A 119 -14.31 6.07 1.81
CA THR A 119 -14.22 7.49 2.19
C THR A 119 -13.43 8.27 1.13
N VAL A 120 -14.01 9.36 0.65
CA VAL A 120 -13.39 10.27 -0.31
C VAL A 120 -12.46 11.22 0.44
N GLY A 121 -11.25 11.44 -0.08
CA GLY A 121 -10.29 12.34 0.55
C GLY A 121 -8.84 12.04 0.19
N ALA A 122 -7.93 12.70 0.92
CA ALA A 122 -6.49 12.70 0.65
C ALA A 122 -5.78 11.42 1.11
N TRP A 123 -6.13 10.27 0.53
CA TRP A 123 -5.41 9.01 0.77
C TRP A 123 -3.94 9.16 0.36
N ARG A 124 -3.02 8.55 1.10
CA ARG A 124 -1.58 8.57 0.74
C ARG A 124 -1.35 7.83 -0.56
N THR A 125 -0.59 8.45 -1.46
CA THR A 125 -0.31 7.93 -2.80
C THR A 125 1.08 7.32 -2.90
N THR A 126 1.23 6.29 -3.73
CA THR A 126 2.53 5.84 -4.25
C THR A 126 2.85 6.53 -5.57
N SER A 127 4.04 7.14 -5.69
CA SER A 127 4.50 7.71 -6.96
C SER A 127 4.83 6.61 -7.97
N ILE A 128 4.29 6.70 -9.17
CA ILE A 128 4.51 5.73 -10.26
C ILE A 128 4.65 6.43 -11.62
N SER A 129 5.25 5.74 -12.58
CA SER A 129 5.24 6.14 -14.00
C SER A 129 4.01 5.56 -14.72
N ASN A 130 3.74 6.02 -15.95
CA ASN A 130 2.62 5.50 -16.74
C ASN A 130 2.76 4.02 -17.10
N ASN A 131 4.00 3.51 -17.20
CA ASN A 131 4.31 2.09 -17.37
C ASN A 131 4.78 1.52 -16.03
N PHE A 132 3.92 0.77 -15.35
CA PHE A 132 4.16 0.30 -13.99
C PHE A 132 3.80 -1.18 -13.85
N ARG A 133 4.09 -1.73 -12.67
CA ARG A 133 3.79 -3.11 -12.31
C ARG A 133 3.00 -3.12 -11.02
N VAL A 134 1.95 -3.92 -10.99
CA VAL A 134 1.16 -4.19 -9.77
C VAL A 134 1.69 -5.49 -9.17
N LYS A 135 2.38 -5.41 -8.03
CA LYS A 135 2.80 -6.57 -7.25
C LYS A 135 1.65 -7.04 -6.36
N PHE A 136 1.10 -8.19 -6.70
CA PHE A 136 0.09 -8.89 -5.92
C PHE A 136 0.77 -9.95 -5.04
N PHE A 137 0.39 -10.04 -3.78
CA PHE A 137 0.86 -11.09 -2.86
C PHE A 137 -0.31 -11.96 -2.41
N ASP A 138 -0.11 -13.26 -2.46
CA ASP A 138 -1.07 -14.29 -2.08
C ASP A 138 -0.44 -15.26 -1.07
N GLN A 139 -0.97 -15.31 0.16
CA GLN A 139 -0.49 -16.18 1.23
C GLN A 139 -0.83 -17.65 1.01
N ALA A 140 -1.95 -17.94 0.34
CA ALA A 140 -2.48 -19.30 0.21
C ALA A 140 -2.16 -19.98 -1.11
N SER A 141 -1.55 -19.25 -2.05
CA SER A 141 -1.13 -19.81 -3.34
C SER A 141 -2.31 -20.39 -4.14
N HIS A 142 -3.36 -19.60 -4.30
CA HIS A 142 -4.55 -19.95 -5.06
C HIS A 142 -4.39 -19.78 -6.56
N GLY A 143 -3.46 -18.94 -6.98
CA GLY A 143 -3.36 -18.53 -8.38
C GLY A 143 -4.54 -17.65 -8.80
N ALA A 144 -4.66 -17.40 -10.09
CA ALA A 144 -5.71 -16.56 -10.62
C ALA A 144 -6.32 -17.14 -11.88
N ASP A 145 -7.65 -17.01 -12.02
CA ASP A 145 -8.30 -17.18 -13.33
C ASP A 145 -8.03 -15.96 -14.21
N TYR A 146 -7.96 -14.79 -13.58
CA TYR A 146 -7.43 -13.56 -14.14
C TYR A 146 -7.13 -12.55 -13.04
N ILE A 147 -6.25 -11.60 -13.34
CA ILE A 147 -6.12 -10.35 -12.59
C ILE A 147 -6.29 -9.20 -13.58
N ARG A 148 -7.21 -8.29 -13.29
CA ARG A 148 -7.51 -7.10 -14.09
C ARG A 148 -7.08 -5.85 -13.33
N VAL A 149 -6.37 -4.97 -14.01
CA VAL A 149 -5.88 -3.70 -13.46
C VAL A 149 -6.54 -2.56 -14.21
N TYR A 150 -7.28 -1.75 -13.48
CA TYR A 150 -7.91 -0.53 -13.96
C TYR A 150 -7.22 0.68 -13.37
N VAL A 151 -7.25 1.81 -14.08
CA VAL A 151 -6.81 3.10 -13.57
C VAL A 151 -7.88 4.14 -13.87
N THR A 152 -8.08 5.07 -12.94
CA THR A 152 -9.00 6.18 -13.17
C THR A 152 -8.61 7.01 -14.40
N ARG A 153 -9.60 7.47 -15.15
CA ARG A 153 -9.42 8.34 -16.32
C ARG A 153 -8.85 9.70 -15.87
N GLN A 154 -8.09 10.35 -16.76
CA GLN A 154 -7.61 11.72 -16.52
C GLN A 154 -8.82 12.64 -16.26
N GLY A 155 -8.69 13.53 -15.27
CA GLY A 155 -9.75 14.45 -14.85
C GLY A 155 -10.65 13.94 -13.72
N TYR A 156 -10.56 12.66 -13.34
CA TYR A 156 -11.15 12.18 -12.09
C TYR A 156 -10.41 12.77 -10.88
N ASP A 157 -11.15 13.28 -9.89
CA ASP A 157 -10.57 13.83 -8.66
C ASP A 157 -10.89 12.95 -7.44
N ALA A 158 -9.92 12.14 -7.03
CA ALA A 158 -10.06 11.25 -5.87
C ALA A 158 -10.21 11.99 -4.53
N LEU A 159 -9.92 13.28 -4.47
CA LEU A 159 -10.08 14.09 -3.25
C LEU A 159 -11.52 14.51 -3.01
N THR A 160 -12.35 14.55 -4.05
CA THR A 160 -13.69 15.14 -3.99
C THR A 160 -14.78 14.26 -4.60
N GLN A 161 -14.41 13.23 -5.37
CA GLN A 161 -15.37 12.36 -6.06
C GLN A 161 -15.33 10.93 -5.52
N PRO A 162 -16.50 10.29 -5.29
CA PRO A 162 -16.56 8.87 -5.05
C PRO A 162 -16.19 8.10 -6.33
N LEU A 163 -15.45 7.00 -6.17
CA LEU A 163 -15.05 6.17 -7.30
C LEU A 163 -16.26 5.47 -7.91
N ALA A 164 -16.41 5.51 -9.22
CA ALA A 164 -17.43 4.82 -9.99
C ALA A 164 -16.81 4.01 -11.13
N TRP A 165 -17.52 2.98 -11.61
CA TRP A 165 -17.07 2.15 -12.73
C TRP A 165 -16.79 2.95 -14.01
N SER A 166 -17.56 4.01 -14.24
CA SER A 166 -17.39 4.92 -15.38
C SER A 166 -16.09 5.72 -15.33
N ASN A 167 -15.49 5.87 -14.14
CA ASN A 167 -14.21 6.53 -13.98
C ASN A 167 -13.04 5.62 -14.39
N LEU A 168 -13.24 4.31 -14.57
CA LEU A 168 -12.17 3.35 -14.75
C LEU A 168 -11.92 3.02 -16.23
N GLU A 169 -10.66 2.73 -16.54
CA GLU A 169 -10.20 2.19 -17.80
C GLU A 169 -9.28 1.00 -17.52
N LEU A 170 -9.47 -0.12 -18.24
CA LEU A 170 -8.62 -1.31 -18.11
C LEU A 170 -7.25 -1.00 -18.75
N VAL A 171 -6.17 -1.17 -17.98
CA VAL A 171 -4.80 -0.81 -18.40
C VAL A 171 -3.81 -1.97 -18.30
N GLY A 172 -4.22 -3.10 -17.73
CA GLY A 172 -3.43 -4.31 -17.61
C GLY A 172 -4.31 -5.51 -17.28
N GLN A 173 -3.92 -6.69 -17.77
CA GLN A 173 -4.60 -7.94 -17.46
C GLN A 173 -3.64 -9.12 -17.63
N ILE A 174 -3.75 -10.11 -16.75
CA ILE A 174 -3.25 -11.47 -16.97
C ILE A 174 -4.43 -12.45 -17.02
N GLY A 175 -4.26 -13.53 -17.77
CA GLY A 175 -5.22 -14.64 -17.81
C GLY A 175 -4.98 -15.66 -16.70
N ASN A 176 -5.46 -16.89 -16.92
CA ASN A 176 -5.32 -17.97 -15.95
C ASN A 176 -3.83 -18.24 -15.68
N THR A 177 -3.44 -18.13 -14.42
CA THR A 177 -2.06 -18.26 -13.96
C THR A 177 -2.05 -19.03 -12.64
N PRO A 178 -1.81 -20.36 -12.66
CA PRO A 178 -1.70 -21.18 -11.47
C PRO A 178 -0.60 -20.67 -10.53
N ALA A 179 -0.78 -20.86 -9.22
CA ALA A 179 0.18 -20.39 -8.22
C ALA A 179 1.60 -20.97 -8.37
N SER A 180 1.74 -22.13 -9.02
CA SER A 180 3.06 -22.72 -9.32
C SER A 180 3.92 -21.86 -10.26
N GLN A 181 3.31 -20.92 -10.98
CA GLN A 181 4.00 -19.98 -11.86
C GLN A 181 4.33 -18.65 -11.18
N TRP A 182 3.88 -18.45 -9.94
CA TRP A 182 4.12 -17.22 -9.19
C TRP A 182 5.47 -17.29 -8.47
N GLN A 183 6.04 -16.12 -8.19
CA GLN A 183 7.30 -16.00 -7.47
C GLN A 183 7.12 -16.43 -6.01
N ARG A 184 7.98 -17.31 -5.50
CA ARG A 184 7.96 -17.67 -4.07
C ARG A 184 8.41 -16.50 -3.21
N GLU A 185 7.67 -16.26 -2.14
CA GLU A 185 7.93 -15.22 -1.15
C GLU A 185 7.87 -15.83 0.25
N SER A 186 8.38 -15.12 1.25
CA SER A 186 8.15 -15.52 2.64
C SER A 186 6.66 -15.45 2.96
N GLY A 187 6.09 -16.56 3.43
CA GLY A 187 4.67 -16.64 3.80
C GLY A 187 3.67 -16.65 2.65
N GLY A 188 4.10 -16.91 1.41
CA GLY A 188 3.19 -17.01 0.26
C GLY A 188 3.89 -16.99 -1.10
N VAL A 189 3.18 -16.47 -2.10
CA VAL A 189 3.66 -16.24 -3.46
C VAL A 189 3.29 -14.83 -3.93
N SER A 190 4.01 -14.30 -4.92
CA SER A 190 3.68 -13.02 -5.54
C SER A 190 3.72 -13.08 -7.07
N ILE A 191 3.01 -12.16 -7.70
CA ILE A 191 3.04 -11.95 -9.14
C ILE A 191 3.05 -10.47 -9.44
N GLU A 192 3.72 -10.09 -10.53
CA GLU A 192 3.73 -8.72 -11.02
C GLU A 192 2.91 -8.62 -12.32
N ILE A 193 1.87 -7.80 -12.28
CA ILE A 193 0.99 -7.55 -13.43
C ILE A 193 1.47 -6.28 -14.14
N PRO A 194 1.95 -6.36 -15.40
CA PRO A 194 2.29 -5.17 -16.16
C PRO A 194 1.03 -4.35 -16.49
N ALA A 195 1.13 -3.03 -16.34
CA ALA A 195 0.05 -2.10 -16.67
C ALA A 195 0.62 -0.84 -17.35
N ASN A 196 -0.13 -0.30 -18.31
CA ASN A 196 0.21 0.94 -18.99
C ASN A 196 -0.99 1.90 -19.03
N ALA A 197 -0.86 3.04 -18.35
CA ALA A 197 -1.89 4.07 -18.26
C ALA A 197 -1.41 5.36 -18.97
N PRO A 198 -1.35 5.40 -20.31
CA PRO A 198 -0.85 6.56 -21.04
C PRO A 198 -1.72 7.80 -20.77
N GLY A 199 -1.08 8.97 -20.78
CA GLY A 199 -1.73 10.27 -20.58
C GLY A 199 -2.15 10.59 -19.14
N ARG A 200 -1.95 9.66 -18.19
CA ARG A 200 -2.25 9.92 -16.77
C ARG A 200 -1.20 10.81 -16.14
N THR A 201 -1.66 11.83 -15.41
CA THR A 201 -0.82 12.74 -14.61
C THR A 201 -1.58 13.11 -13.34
N GLY A 202 -0.85 13.34 -12.25
CA GLY A 202 -1.45 13.69 -10.98
C GLY A 202 -1.96 12.47 -10.21
N ARG A 203 -2.91 12.72 -9.31
CA ARG A 203 -3.50 11.73 -8.41
C ARG A 203 -4.48 10.83 -9.15
N HIS A 204 -4.35 9.53 -8.96
CA HIS A 204 -5.23 8.51 -9.53
C HIS A 204 -5.49 7.38 -8.53
N ILE A 205 -6.47 6.52 -8.86
CA ILE A 205 -6.67 5.24 -8.17
C ILE A 205 -6.41 4.12 -9.17
N VAL A 206 -5.55 3.18 -8.79
CA VAL A 206 -5.45 1.86 -9.42
C VAL A 206 -6.47 0.96 -8.75
N TYR A 207 -7.33 0.31 -9.53
CA TYR A 207 -8.31 -0.65 -9.05
C TYR A 207 -8.00 -2.03 -9.62
N THR A 208 -7.66 -2.97 -8.74
CA THR A 208 -7.27 -4.33 -9.12
C THR A 208 -8.35 -5.31 -8.73
N ILE A 209 -8.78 -6.13 -9.70
CA ILE A 209 -9.68 -7.26 -9.47
C ILE A 209 -8.87 -8.55 -9.65
N TRP A 210 -8.81 -9.37 -8.61
CA TRP A 210 -8.25 -10.72 -8.68
C TRP A 210 -9.37 -11.74 -8.56
N GLN A 211 -9.56 -12.58 -9.57
CA GLN A 211 -10.38 -13.79 -9.49
C GLN A 211 -9.47 -14.95 -9.11
N ALA A 212 -9.59 -15.45 -7.89
CA ALA A 212 -8.82 -16.60 -7.42
C ALA A 212 -9.33 -17.88 -8.09
N SER A 213 -8.45 -18.89 -8.29
CA SER A 213 -8.82 -20.11 -9.01
C SER A 213 -9.40 -21.23 -8.14
N HIS A 214 -9.30 -21.13 -6.81
CA HIS A 214 -9.75 -22.20 -5.91
C HIS A 214 -11.28 -22.24 -5.73
N LEU A 215 -11.96 -21.09 -5.90
CA LEU A 215 -13.40 -20.90 -5.75
C LEU A 215 -13.85 -19.71 -6.61
N ASP A 216 -15.17 -19.50 -6.75
CA ASP A 216 -15.68 -18.20 -7.21
C ASP A 216 -15.51 -17.15 -6.10
N GLN A 217 -14.26 -16.72 -5.90
CA GLN A 217 -13.84 -15.75 -4.91
C GLN A 217 -13.05 -14.65 -5.61
N SER A 218 -13.52 -13.41 -5.45
CA SER A 218 -13.02 -12.24 -6.17
C SER A 218 -12.62 -11.13 -5.20
N TYR A 219 -11.45 -10.55 -5.39
CA TYR A 219 -10.86 -9.51 -4.54
C TYR A 219 -10.90 -8.15 -5.23
N TYR A 220 -11.12 -7.09 -4.46
CA TYR A 220 -11.40 -5.75 -4.98
C TYR A 220 -10.55 -4.68 -4.30
N ILE A 221 -9.49 -4.25 -4.96
CA ILE A 221 -8.36 -3.61 -4.28
C ILE A 221 -8.09 -2.24 -4.89
N CYS A 222 -8.28 -1.18 -4.09
CA CYS A 222 -7.90 0.19 -4.45
C CYS A 222 -6.50 0.52 -3.94
N SER A 223 -5.65 1.06 -4.82
CA SER A 223 -4.35 1.65 -4.48
C SER A 223 -4.32 3.09 -4.98
N ASP A 224 -4.08 4.06 -4.09
CA ASP A 224 -3.95 5.47 -4.47
C ASP A 224 -2.53 5.74 -4.99
N VAL A 225 -2.43 6.41 -6.14
CA VAL A 225 -1.16 6.61 -6.84
C VAL A 225 -1.02 8.04 -7.36
N GLN A 226 0.21 8.44 -7.64
CA GLN A 226 0.55 9.73 -8.23
C GLN A 226 1.38 9.52 -9.51
N PHE A 227 0.77 9.75 -10.67
CA PHE A 227 1.47 9.73 -11.97
C PHE A 227 2.20 11.06 -12.20
N GLY A 228 3.42 11.00 -12.72
CA GLY A 228 4.22 12.20 -13.01
C GLY A 228 4.77 12.92 -11.76
N GLY A 229 4.66 12.29 -10.58
CA GLY A 229 5.34 12.73 -9.36
C GLY A 229 6.84 12.39 -9.40
N GLY A 230 7.59 13.06 -10.28
CA GLY A 230 9.04 12.93 -10.40
C GLY A 230 9.48 11.65 -11.12
N THR A 231 10.46 11.82 -12.01
CA THR A 231 11.15 10.76 -12.75
C THR A 231 12.06 9.92 -11.84
N THR A 232 11.49 9.22 -10.86
CA THR A 232 12.21 8.06 -10.31
C THR A 232 11.85 6.88 -11.20
N PRO A 233 12.81 6.32 -11.96
CA PRO A 233 12.60 5.03 -12.60
C PRO A 233 12.15 4.01 -11.52
N PRO A 234 11.55 2.88 -11.89
CA PRO A 234 11.52 1.70 -11.01
C PRO A 234 12.92 1.53 -10.40
N PRO A 235 13.11 0.96 -9.19
CA PRO A 235 14.46 0.72 -8.66
C PRO A 235 15.19 -0.27 -9.56
N THR A 236 15.77 0.22 -10.63
CA THR A 236 16.82 -0.43 -11.38
C THR A 236 18.02 -0.25 -10.49
N ASN A 237 18.61 -1.36 -10.03
CA ASN A 237 19.92 -1.33 -9.39
C ASN A 237 20.80 -0.32 -10.14
N PRO A 238 21.31 0.74 -9.46
CA PRO A 238 22.15 1.71 -10.12
C PRO A 238 23.28 0.98 -10.87
N PRO A 239 23.67 1.43 -12.07
CA PRO A 239 24.82 0.90 -12.79
C PRO A 239 26.03 0.76 -11.86
N ALA A 240 26.94 -0.16 -12.15
CA ALA A 240 28.15 -0.34 -11.35
C ALA A 240 28.88 1.00 -11.16
N GLY A 241 29.07 1.40 -9.91
CA GLY A 241 29.69 2.68 -9.55
C GLY A 241 28.75 3.89 -9.46
N ALA A 242 27.43 3.69 -9.47
CA ALA A 242 26.42 4.72 -9.21
C ALA A 242 25.78 4.57 -7.81
N CYS A 243 25.07 5.60 -7.35
CA CYS A 243 24.25 5.56 -6.14
C CYS A 243 22.83 6.07 -6.42
N ALA A 244 21.89 5.70 -5.57
CA ALA A 244 20.54 6.26 -5.52
C ALA A 244 20.35 7.00 -4.19
N ALA A 245 19.47 8.00 -4.16
CA ALA A 245 19.10 8.68 -2.93
C ALA A 245 17.58 8.86 -2.84
N THR A 246 17.01 8.55 -1.69
CA THR A 246 15.57 8.74 -1.38
C THR A 246 15.43 9.73 -0.24
N TYR A 247 14.34 10.49 -0.25
CA TYR A 247 14.08 11.57 0.70
C TYR A 247 12.75 11.34 1.40
N ARG A 248 12.72 11.57 2.72
CA ARG A 248 11.47 11.67 3.47
C ARG A 248 11.52 12.76 4.53
N VAL A 249 10.37 13.35 4.81
CA VAL A 249 10.17 14.19 5.99
C VAL A 249 9.82 13.27 7.15
N THR A 250 10.61 13.29 8.23
CA THR A 250 10.42 12.42 9.40
C THR A 250 9.67 13.12 10.53
N ASN A 251 9.67 14.45 10.57
CA ASN A 251 8.90 15.25 11.51
C ASN A 251 8.64 16.65 10.92
N SER A 252 7.57 17.32 11.33
CA SER A 252 7.25 18.68 10.88
C SER A 252 6.57 19.51 11.96
N TRP A 253 6.81 20.82 11.96
CA TRP A 253 6.18 21.78 12.86
C TRP A 253 5.91 23.10 12.10
N SER A 254 5.24 24.05 12.75
CA SER A 254 4.97 25.36 12.15
C SER A 254 6.30 26.05 11.80
N GLY A 255 6.53 26.31 10.51
CA GLY A 255 7.72 26.97 9.99
C GLY A 255 8.97 26.09 9.85
N GLY A 256 8.89 24.78 10.10
CA GLY A 256 10.05 23.90 9.95
C GLY A 256 9.77 22.41 9.89
N PHE A 257 10.80 21.63 9.57
CA PHE A 257 10.71 20.20 9.43
C PHE A 257 12.07 19.52 9.60
N GLN A 258 12.01 18.21 9.89
CA GLN A 258 13.15 17.31 9.88
C GLN A 258 13.08 16.43 8.63
N GLY A 259 14.16 16.46 7.83
CA GLY A 259 14.31 15.61 6.67
C GLY A 259 15.34 14.50 6.91
N GLU A 260 15.15 13.38 6.24
CA GLU A 260 16.11 12.29 6.16
C GLU A 260 16.30 11.88 4.70
N VAL A 261 17.57 11.64 4.33
CA VAL A 261 17.95 11.09 3.03
C VAL A 261 18.67 9.77 3.24
N GLN A 262 18.20 8.73 2.55
CA GLN A 262 18.89 7.45 2.46
C GLN A 262 19.67 7.40 1.16
N VAL A 263 20.95 7.05 1.24
CA VAL A 263 21.84 6.85 0.08
C VAL A 263 22.13 5.35 -0.03
N THR A 264 21.93 4.79 -1.22
CA THR A 264 22.13 3.36 -1.50
C THR A 264 23.13 3.20 -2.64
N ALA A 265 24.15 2.37 -2.44
CA ALA A 265 25.09 2.01 -3.50
C ALA A 265 24.42 1.10 -4.53
N GLY A 266 24.86 1.20 -5.79
CA GLY A 266 24.44 0.32 -6.87
C GLY A 266 24.94 -1.11 -6.73
N SER A 267 25.09 -1.79 -7.87
CA SER A 267 25.59 -3.16 -7.92
C SER A 267 27.09 -3.32 -7.62
N ALA A 268 27.81 -2.22 -7.35
CA ALA A 268 29.22 -2.22 -6.96
C ALA A 268 29.44 -1.34 -5.71
N ALA A 269 30.51 -1.63 -4.98
CA ALA A 269 30.91 -0.81 -3.83
C ALA A 269 31.34 0.59 -4.28
N ILE A 270 31.09 1.58 -3.41
CA ILE A 270 31.47 2.99 -3.61
C ILE A 270 32.30 3.46 -2.41
N ARG A 271 33.17 4.45 -2.62
CA ARG A 271 34.04 5.08 -1.60
C ARG A 271 33.48 6.41 -1.08
N GLY A 272 32.56 7.02 -1.81
CA GLY A 272 31.93 8.26 -1.44
C GLY A 272 30.67 8.54 -2.24
N TRP A 273 29.89 9.51 -1.79
CA TRP A 273 28.65 9.91 -2.43
C TRP A 273 28.43 11.42 -2.29
N ARG A 274 27.77 11.97 -3.32
CA ARG A 274 27.28 13.34 -3.37
C ARG A 274 25.82 13.33 -3.80
N VAL A 275 24.96 13.92 -2.98
CA VAL A 275 23.53 14.09 -3.25
C VAL A 275 23.25 15.56 -3.53
N THR A 276 22.43 15.83 -4.55
CA THR A 276 22.00 17.19 -4.88
C THR A 276 20.51 17.24 -5.12
N TRP A 277 19.88 18.35 -4.75
CA TRP A 277 18.48 18.65 -5.05
C TRP A 277 18.22 20.15 -5.06
N THR A 278 17.04 20.55 -5.53
CA THR A 278 16.59 21.95 -5.53
C THR A 278 15.28 22.06 -4.77
N TYR A 279 15.19 23.02 -3.84
CA TYR A 279 13.96 23.35 -3.14
C TYR A 279 13.07 24.30 -3.97
N ALA A 280 11.77 24.04 -4.00
CA ALA A 280 10.84 24.80 -4.82
C ALA A 280 10.24 26.02 -4.10
N ASN A 281 10.08 25.98 -2.77
CA ASN A 281 9.17 26.86 -2.04
C ASN A 281 9.84 27.45 -0.78
N GLY A 282 11.05 28.00 -0.94
CA GLY A 282 11.72 28.76 0.11
C GLY A 282 12.21 27.92 1.30
N GLN A 283 12.34 26.60 1.15
CA GLN A 283 12.95 25.78 2.20
C GLN A 283 14.44 26.12 2.36
N GLN A 284 14.91 26.14 3.62
CA GLN A 284 16.31 26.44 3.96
C GLN A 284 16.80 25.49 5.05
N ILE A 285 17.95 24.85 4.84
CA ILE A 285 18.54 23.93 5.83
C ILE A 285 19.29 24.74 6.88
N SER A 286 18.99 24.50 8.15
CA SER A 286 19.63 25.18 9.28
C SER A 286 20.66 24.30 9.99
N GLN A 287 20.48 22.98 9.99
CA GLN A 287 21.38 22.03 10.64
C GLN A 287 21.36 20.70 9.89
N ALA A 288 22.50 20.02 9.81
CA ALA A 288 22.60 18.68 9.25
C ALA A 288 23.52 17.79 10.10
N TRP A 289 23.34 16.48 10.01
CA TRP A 289 24.21 15.48 10.61
C TRP A 289 24.45 14.32 9.65
N ASN A 290 25.55 13.59 9.85
CA ASN A 290 26.02 12.50 8.99
C ASN A 290 26.26 12.91 7.51
N ALA A 291 26.31 14.20 7.21
CA ALA A 291 26.67 14.76 5.91
C ALA A 291 27.24 16.16 6.08
N THR A 292 28.10 16.56 5.15
CA THR A 292 28.43 17.98 4.96
C THR A 292 27.45 18.56 3.95
N VAL A 293 26.65 19.54 4.37
CA VAL A 293 25.59 20.15 3.56
C VAL A 293 25.94 21.61 3.25
N SER A 294 25.81 22.00 1.99
CA SER A 294 25.93 23.38 1.54
C SER A 294 24.72 23.76 0.67
N SER A 295 24.32 25.03 0.74
CA SER A 295 23.21 25.57 -0.03
C SER A 295 23.63 26.84 -0.78
N SER A 296 23.15 27.01 -2.01
CA SER A 296 23.29 28.22 -2.81
C SER A 296 21.94 28.56 -3.42
N GLY A 297 21.27 29.59 -2.88
CA GLY A 297 19.87 29.85 -3.18
C GLY A 297 18.99 28.65 -2.80
N SER A 298 18.28 28.09 -3.77
CA SER A 298 17.45 26.88 -3.61
C SER A 298 18.19 25.56 -3.85
N ALA A 299 19.42 25.61 -4.38
CA ALA A 299 20.19 24.41 -4.69
C ALA A 299 20.93 23.91 -3.44
N VAL A 300 20.78 22.63 -3.13
CA VAL A 300 21.42 21.96 -2.00
C VAL A 300 22.36 20.88 -2.47
N THR A 301 23.53 20.81 -1.85
CA THR A 301 24.51 19.73 -2.01
C THR A 301 24.79 19.10 -0.65
N ALA A 302 24.72 17.77 -0.57
CA ALA A 302 25.16 16.99 0.58
C ALA A 302 26.26 16.02 0.14
N THR A 303 27.36 15.95 0.88
CA THR A 303 28.43 14.97 0.68
C THR A 303 28.65 14.13 1.92
N ASN A 304 29.15 12.90 1.73
CA ASN A 304 29.47 12.01 2.83
C ASN A 304 30.48 12.64 3.82
N VAL A 305 30.41 12.20 5.08
CA VAL A 305 31.48 12.41 6.06
C VAL A 305 32.44 11.21 6.04
N SER A 306 33.51 11.28 6.83
CA SER A 306 34.61 10.31 6.76
C SER A 306 34.20 8.85 7.00
N TYR A 307 33.20 8.60 7.85
CA TYR A 307 32.83 7.24 8.26
C TYR A 307 31.69 6.61 7.45
N ASN A 308 30.99 7.37 6.58
CA ASN A 308 29.80 6.87 5.87
C ASN A 308 29.86 7.02 4.34
N GLY A 309 31.02 7.34 3.78
CA GLY A 309 31.21 7.37 2.32
C GLY A 309 31.30 5.99 1.70
N GLY A 310 31.99 5.06 2.37
CA GLY A 310 32.19 3.70 1.90
C GLY A 310 30.94 2.84 2.07
N LEU A 311 30.34 2.40 0.97
CA LEU A 311 29.20 1.49 0.97
C LEU A 311 29.50 0.27 0.09
N GLY A 312 29.25 -0.93 0.61
CA GLY A 312 29.24 -2.15 -0.21
C GLY A 312 28.13 -2.13 -1.24
N ALA A 313 28.17 -3.03 -2.23
CA ALA A 313 27.10 -3.14 -3.24
C ALA A 313 25.73 -3.35 -2.56
N GLY A 314 24.73 -2.54 -2.94
CA GLY A 314 23.39 -2.55 -2.34
C GLY A 314 23.30 -2.03 -0.90
N ALA A 315 24.43 -1.72 -0.24
CA ALA A 315 24.42 -1.18 1.12
C ALA A 315 23.93 0.27 1.13
N SER A 316 23.42 0.71 2.29
CA SER A 316 22.86 2.05 2.45
C SER A 316 23.40 2.77 3.69
N THR A 317 23.40 4.10 3.64
CA THR A 317 23.57 4.98 4.81
C THR A 317 22.47 6.04 4.81
N THR A 318 22.32 6.75 5.94
CA THR A 318 21.36 7.84 6.07
C THR A 318 22.03 9.08 6.64
N PHE A 319 21.56 10.23 6.16
CA PHE A 319 21.85 11.53 6.77
C PHE A 319 20.55 12.29 7.00
N GLY A 320 20.56 13.20 7.95
CA GLY A 320 19.39 13.99 8.29
C GLY A 320 19.71 15.47 8.46
N PHE A 321 18.67 16.27 8.48
CA PHE A 321 18.78 17.70 8.62
C PHE A 321 17.50 18.34 9.19
N LEU A 322 17.64 19.51 9.79
CA LEU A 322 16.55 20.42 10.12
C LEU A 322 16.50 21.53 9.07
N ALA A 323 15.28 21.90 8.66
CA ALA A 323 15.06 22.95 7.69
C ALA A 323 13.83 23.78 8.05
N SER A 324 13.83 25.05 7.67
CA SER A 324 12.66 25.91 7.69
C SER A 324 11.90 25.83 6.36
N ASN A 325 10.64 26.24 6.37
CA ASN A 325 9.85 26.47 5.16
C ASN A 325 8.94 27.70 5.35
N THR A 326 8.69 28.43 4.26
CA THR A 326 7.78 29.59 4.25
C THR A 326 6.57 29.37 3.32
N GLY A 327 6.56 28.27 2.59
CA GLY A 327 5.47 27.82 1.73
C GLY A 327 5.27 26.29 1.79
N THR A 328 4.59 25.72 0.81
CA THR A 328 4.31 24.28 0.76
C THR A 328 5.61 23.46 0.73
N ASN A 329 5.77 22.55 1.69
CA ASN A 329 6.94 21.68 1.76
C ASN A 329 6.85 20.49 0.79
N SER A 330 7.06 20.74 -0.50
CA SER A 330 7.12 19.71 -1.52
C SER A 330 8.40 18.87 -1.42
N THR A 331 8.29 17.55 -1.51
CA THR A 331 9.43 16.64 -1.58
C THR A 331 10.23 16.89 -2.86
N PRO A 332 11.56 17.15 -2.78
CA PRO A 332 12.38 17.40 -3.97
C PRO A 332 12.79 16.11 -4.68
N THR A 333 13.19 16.22 -5.94
CA THR A 333 13.88 15.13 -6.65
C THR A 333 15.37 15.18 -6.36
N LEU A 334 15.96 14.03 -6.01
CA LEU A 334 17.37 13.92 -5.65
C LEU A 334 18.16 13.33 -6.82
N THR A 335 19.39 13.84 -7.01
CA THR A 335 20.40 13.24 -7.86
C THR A 335 21.57 12.78 -6.99
N CYS A 336 22.01 11.53 -7.16
CA CYS A 336 23.15 10.97 -6.44
C CYS A 336 24.29 10.65 -7.41
N THR A 337 25.52 11.03 -7.05
CA THR A 337 26.75 10.69 -7.77
C THR A 337 27.71 9.99 -6.81
N ALA A 338 28.24 8.85 -7.21
CA ALA A 338 29.17 8.07 -6.40
C ALA A 338 30.62 8.27 -6.86
N THR A 339 31.54 8.11 -5.90
CA THR A 339 32.98 7.99 -6.14
C THR A 339 33.36 6.52 -5.95
N THR A 340 33.93 5.88 -6.96
CA THR A 340 34.34 4.46 -6.93
C THR A 340 35.79 4.25 -6.49
#